data_AF-A0A0V0GWR6-F1
#
_entry.id   AF-A0A0V0GWR6-F1
#
_cell.length_a   1.000
_cell.length_b   1.000
_cell.length_c   1.000
_cell.angle_alpha   90.00
_cell.angle_beta   90.00
_cell.angle_gamma   90.00
#
_symmetry.space_group_name_H-M   'P 1'
#
loop_
_entity.id
_entity.type
_entity.pdbx_description
1 polymer ?
#
loop_
_entity_poly.entity_id
_entity_poly.type
_entity_poly.pdbx_seq_one_letter_code
_entity_poly.pdbx_strand_id
1 'polypeptide(L)'
;MSIVANEFEELPRPIFCPKLKLLMLKLCFENLFKLQDNFFNDMGELKVLSLSRYNEDSICPFPTSIQRLSSLRTLRLINLKLDGISIIGELVNLEILSIRDTRLDELPEEIG
;
A
#
# COMPACT_ATOMS: atom_id res chain seq x y z
N MET A 1 -11.20 -12.64 7.62
CA MET A 1 -10.10 -12.25 8.53
C MET A 1 -9.60 -10.90 8.08
N SER A 2 -9.38 -9.97 9.01
CA SER A 2 -8.93 -8.59 8.77
C SER A 2 -7.75 -8.36 9.70
N ILE A 3 -6.61 -7.93 9.17
CA ILE A 3 -5.43 -7.60 9.99
C ILE A 3 -5.32 -6.09 10.06
N VAL A 4 -5.38 -5.56 11.28
CA VAL A 4 -5.08 -4.16 11.58
C VAL A 4 -3.78 -4.19 12.38
N ALA A 5 -2.69 -3.83 11.73
CA ALA A 5 -1.39 -3.73 12.38
C ALA A 5 -1.15 -2.26 12.74
N ASN A 6 -1.12 -1.97 14.04
CA ASN A 6 -1.08 -0.61 14.54
C ASN A 6 0.34 -0.07 14.67
N GLU A 7 1.34 -0.94 14.90
CA GLU A 7 2.71 -0.53 15.20
C GLU A 7 3.67 -1.64 14.73
N PHE A 8 4.43 -1.37 13.67
CA PHE A 8 5.61 -2.15 13.34
C PHE A 8 6.82 -1.32 13.79
N GLU A 9 7.51 -1.75 14.85
CA GLU A 9 8.83 -1.22 15.21
C GLU A 9 9.94 -1.84 14.34
N GLU A 10 9.67 -3.01 13.74
CA GLU A 10 10.54 -3.70 12.79
C GLU A 10 9.76 -4.10 11.52
N LEU A 11 10.47 -4.24 10.40
CA LEU A 11 9.92 -4.63 9.09
C LEU A 11 9.05 -5.90 9.23
N PRO A 12 7.75 -5.86 8.85
CA PRO A 12 7.01 -7.09 8.74
C PRO A 12 7.66 -7.94 7.64
N ARG A 13 8.20 -9.09 8.03
CA ARG A 13 8.60 -10.13 7.07
C ARG A 13 7.41 -10.43 6.16
N PRO A 14 7.62 -10.85 4.90
CA PRO A 14 6.53 -11.24 4.02
C PRO A 14 5.57 -12.17 4.75
N ILE A 15 4.32 -11.74 4.91
CA ILE A 15 3.33 -12.47 5.69
C ILE A 15 2.51 -13.32 4.73
N PHE A 16 2.50 -14.63 4.95
CA PHE A 16 1.69 -15.54 4.16
C PHE A 16 0.22 -15.44 4.58
N CYS A 17 -0.61 -14.78 3.76
CA CYS A 17 -1.99 -14.43 4.09
C CYS A 17 -2.95 -14.54 2.88
N PRO A 18 -3.05 -15.71 2.22
CA PRO A 18 -3.74 -15.85 0.93
C PRO A 18 -5.24 -15.56 0.95
N LYS A 19 -5.89 -15.70 2.11
CA LYS A 19 -7.33 -15.46 2.29
C LYS A 19 -7.65 -14.08 2.89
N LEU A 20 -6.64 -13.24 3.07
CA LEU A 20 -6.83 -11.92 3.67
C LEU A 20 -7.54 -11.01 2.67
N LYS A 21 -8.66 -10.42 3.10
CA LYS A 21 -9.47 -9.53 2.25
C LYS A 21 -9.26 -8.05 2.56
N LEU A 22 -8.77 -7.76 3.76
CA LEU A 22 -8.57 -6.41 4.25
C LEU A 22 -7.26 -6.36 5.03
N LEU A 23 -6.40 -5.41 4.65
CA LEU A 23 -5.16 -5.09 5.35
C LEU A 23 -5.11 -3.59 5.61
N MET A 24 -4.93 -3.23 6.88
CA MET A 24 -4.64 -1.86 7.29
C MET A 24 -3.27 -1.82 7.96
N LEU A 25 -2.39 -1.00 7.42
CA LEU A 25 -1.05 -0.76 7.96
C LEU A 25 -0.94 0.70 8.37
N LYS A 26 -0.56 0.91 9.62
CA LYS A 26 -0.09 2.20 10.12
C LYS A 26 1.42 2.11 10.32
N LEU A 27 2.15 2.95 9.60
CA LEU A 27 3.60 2.99 9.59
C LEU A 27 4.07 4.08 10.56
N CYS A 28 4.96 3.74 11.49
CA CYS A 28 5.40 4.63 12.58
C CYS A 28 6.89 4.98 12.51
N PHE A 29 7.55 4.77 11.37
CA PHE A 29 8.99 4.98 11.24
C PHE A 29 9.34 6.45 10.97
N GLU A 30 10.34 6.95 11.71
CA GLU A 30 10.96 8.27 11.54
C GLU A 30 11.85 8.34 10.28
N ASN A 31 12.40 7.20 9.84
CA ASN A 31 13.34 7.09 8.73
C ASN A 31 12.68 6.56 7.43
N LEU A 32 13.46 6.57 6.34
CA LEU A 32 13.07 5.98 5.05
C LEU A 32 12.63 4.52 5.26
N PHE A 33 11.33 4.27 5.11
CA PHE A 33 10.75 2.93 5.25
C PHE A 33 10.27 2.46 3.89
N LYS A 34 10.71 1.26 3.52
CA LYS A 34 10.35 0.57 2.29
C LYS A 34 9.82 -0.82 2.64
N LEU A 35 8.60 -1.13 2.22
CA LEU A 35 8.12 -2.52 2.23
C LEU A 35 8.98 -3.35 1.28
N GLN A 36 9.31 -4.59 1.67
CA GLN A 36 10.02 -5.48 0.75
C GLN A 36 9.22 -5.67 -0.53
N ASP A 37 9.91 -5.76 -1.67
CA ASP A 37 9.28 -5.81 -2.99
C ASP A 37 8.28 -6.97 -3.14
N ASN A 38 8.44 -8.05 -2.36
CA ASN A 38 7.60 -9.25 -2.35
C ASN A 38 6.48 -9.26 -1.30
N PHE A 39 6.26 -8.17 -0.56
CA PHE A 39 5.37 -8.13 0.61
C PHE A 39 3.93 -8.61 0.33
N PHE A 40 3.41 -8.33 -0.88
CA PHE A 40 2.03 -8.66 -1.27
C PHE A 40 1.89 -9.96 -2.08
N ASN A 41 2.96 -10.74 -2.25
CA ASN A 41 2.99 -11.91 -3.14
C ASN A 41 1.86 -12.91 -2.88
N ASP A 42 1.56 -13.17 -1.61
CA ASP A 42 0.62 -14.20 -1.18
C ASP A 42 -0.69 -13.58 -0.66
N MET A 43 -1.13 -12.45 -1.23
CA MET A 43 -2.36 -11.74 -0.83
C MET A 43 -3.34 -11.54 -2.00
N GLY A 44 -3.45 -12.55 -2.88
CA GLY A 44 -4.27 -12.45 -4.10
C GLY A 44 -5.77 -12.21 -3.88
N GLU A 45 -6.33 -12.52 -2.70
CA GLU A 45 -7.73 -12.22 -2.34
C GLU A 45 -7.95 -10.84 -1.71
N LEU A 46 -6.90 -10.02 -1.57
CA LEU A 46 -6.99 -8.73 -0.90
C LEU A 46 -7.89 -7.79 -1.71
N LYS A 47 -8.94 -7.28 -1.07
CA LYS A 47 -9.90 -6.36 -1.68
C LYS A 47 -9.70 -4.91 -1.23
N VAL A 48 -9.21 -4.74 0.00
CA VAL A 48 -9.02 -3.43 0.62
C VAL A 48 -7.61 -3.35 1.20
N LEU A 49 -6.85 -2.37 0.73
CA LEU A 49 -5.54 -2.01 1.26
C LEU A 49 -5.61 -0.56 1.75
N SER A 50 -5.26 -0.35 3.02
CA SER A 50 -5.11 0.98 3.61
C SER A 50 -3.71 1.13 4.16
N LEU A 51 -2.96 2.08 3.63
CA LEU A 51 -1.63 2.46 4.09
C LEU A 51 -1.70 3.87 4.66
N SER A 52 -1.16 4.04 5.87
CA SER A 52 -1.09 5.34 6.52
C SER A 52 0.24 5.50 7.26
N ARG A 53 0.71 6.73 7.43
CA ARG A 53 1.90 7.04 8.24
C ARG A 53 1.62 8.17 9.23
N TYR A 54 2.38 8.21 10.32
CA TYR A 54 2.35 9.32 11.27
C TYR A 54 3.02 10.60 10.76
N ASN A 55 4.15 10.49 10.06
CA ASN A 55 4.92 11.62 9.54
C ASN A 55 5.11 11.51 8.00
N GLU A 56 4.86 12.59 7.26
CA GLU A 56 5.01 12.66 5.79
C GLU A 56 6.44 12.97 5.29
N ASP A 57 7.39 13.17 6.20
CA ASP A 57 8.72 13.71 5.85
C ASP A 57 9.58 12.77 4.98
N SER A 58 9.34 11.45 5.05
CA SER A 58 10.09 10.46 4.29
C SER A 58 9.30 9.87 3.13
N ILE A 59 9.97 9.67 2.00
CA ILE A 59 9.42 8.97 0.85
C ILE A 59 9.06 7.53 1.23
N CYS A 60 7.89 7.06 0.78
CA CYS A 60 7.44 5.69 0.92
C CYS A 60 7.48 5.01 -0.45
N PRO A 61 8.50 4.19 -0.75
CA PRO A 61 8.55 3.44 -1.99
C PRO A 61 7.48 2.34 -1.96
N PHE A 62 6.68 2.24 -3.01
CA PHE A 62 5.75 1.13 -3.18
C PHE A 62 6.50 -0.17 -3.54
N PRO A 63 6.17 -1.30 -2.90
CA PRO A 63 6.74 -2.58 -3.29
C PRO A 63 6.16 -3.03 -4.63
N THR A 64 7.00 -3.57 -5.50
CA THR A 64 6.58 -3.99 -6.85
C THR A 64 5.51 -5.08 -6.85
N SER A 65 5.42 -5.90 -5.81
CA SER A 65 4.35 -6.89 -5.64
C SER A 65 2.94 -6.31 -5.53
N ILE A 66 2.75 -4.99 -5.40
CA ILE A 66 1.41 -4.38 -5.44
C ILE A 66 0.66 -4.72 -6.72
N GLN A 67 1.36 -4.86 -7.85
CA GLN A 67 0.78 -5.26 -9.14
C GLN A 67 0.15 -6.67 -9.10
N ARG A 68 0.45 -7.48 -8.08
CA ARG A 68 -0.13 -8.82 -7.90
C ARG A 68 -1.48 -8.80 -7.19
N LEU A 69 -1.90 -7.65 -6.65
CA LEU A 69 -3.18 -7.50 -5.97
C LEU A 69 -4.34 -7.37 -6.97
N SER A 70 -4.52 -8.40 -7.81
CA SER A 70 -5.52 -8.40 -8.88
C SER A 70 -6.96 -8.34 -8.38
N SER A 71 -7.23 -8.68 -7.11
CA SER A 71 -8.57 -8.58 -6.49
C SER A 71 -8.82 -7.23 -5.81
N LEU A 72 -7.85 -6.31 -5.80
CA LEU A 72 -7.95 -5.07 -5.05
C LEU A 72 -9.00 -4.15 -5.65
N ARG A 73 -9.98 -3.76 -4.83
CA ARG A 73 -11.05 -2.81 -5.20
C ARG A 73 -10.87 -1.46 -4.54
N THR A 74 -10.21 -1.40 -3.38
CA THR A 74 -10.02 -0.16 -2.63
C THR A 74 -8.58 0.01 -2.21
N LEU A 75 -7.97 1.12 -2.61
CA LEU A 75 -6.66 1.57 -2.19
C LEU A 75 -6.79 2.90 -1.46
N ARG A 76 -6.38 2.94 -0.19
CA ARG A 76 -6.31 4.17 0.60
C ARG A 76 -4.88 4.46 0.99
N LEU A 77 -4.39 5.62 0.61
CA LEU A 77 -3.09 6.18 0.90
C LEU A 77 -3.32 7.45 1.69
N ILE A 78 -2.82 7.47 2.92
CA ILE A 78 -3.12 8.55 3.87
C ILE A 78 -1.82 9.05 4.47
N ASN A 79 -1.55 10.36 4.35
CA ASN A 79 -0.37 10.99 4.94
C ASN A 79 0.95 10.33 4.49
N LEU A 80 1.12 10.18 3.16
CA LEU A 80 2.31 9.56 2.55
C LEU A 80 2.94 10.49 1.51
N LYS A 81 4.27 10.55 1.47
CA LYS A 81 5.04 11.10 0.34
C LYS A 81 5.41 9.96 -0.60
N LEU A 82 4.81 9.93 -1.78
CA LEU A 82 4.88 8.78 -2.69
C LEU A 82 5.91 9.03 -3.79
N ASP A 83 6.66 7.99 -4.13
CA ASP A 83 7.55 7.93 -5.29
C ASP A 83 7.21 6.66 -6.08
N GLY A 84 7.19 6.77 -7.41
CA GLY A 84 6.82 5.65 -8.29
C GLY A 84 5.35 5.25 -8.20
N ILE A 85 4.43 6.20 -8.00
CA ILE A 85 2.98 5.92 -7.94
C ILE A 85 2.43 5.31 -9.25
N SER A 86 3.12 5.45 -10.39
CA SER A 86 2.69 4.87 -11.66
C SER A 86 2.35 3.38 -11.59
N ILE A 87 2.99 2.62 -10.68
CA ILE A 87 2.70 1.19 -10.48
C ILE A 87 1.26 0.88 -10.05
N ILE A 88 0.53 1.85 -9.48
CA ILE A 88 -0.88 1.63 -9.14
C ILE A 88 -1.78 1.58 -10.39
N GLY A 89 -1.29 2.01 -11.57
CA GLY A 89 -1.96 1.81 -12.85
C GLY A 89 -2.15 0.32 -13.22
N GLU A 90 -1.33 -0.58 -12.67
CA GLU A 90 -1.46 -2.03 -12.85
C GLU A 90 -2.64 -2.64 -12.06
N LEU A 91 -3.30 -1.84 -11.20
CA LEU A 91 -4.43 -2.30 -10.39
C LEU A 91 -5.74 -2.25 -11.19
N VAL A 92 -5.85 -3.12 -12.19
CA VAL A 92 -6.95 -3.16 -13.18
C VAL A 92 -8.37 -3.30 -12.63
N ASN A 93 -8.52 -3.72 -11.36
CA ASN A 93 -9.80 -3.89 -10.68
C ASN A 93 -10.09 -2.80 -9.64
N LEU A 94 -9.23 -1.79 -9.53
CA LEU A 94 -9.39 -0.72 -8.55
C LEU A 94 -10.65 0.09 -8.86
N GLU A 95 -11.53 0.22 -7.86
CA GLU A 95 -12.79 0.97 -7.95
C GLU A 95 -12.75 2.25 -7.11
N ILE A 96 -11.97 2.25 -6.04
CA ILE A 96 -11.87 3.35 -5.07
C ILE A 96 -10.40 3.65 -4.81
N LEU A 97 -9.97 4.84 -5.21
CA LEU A 97 -8.69 5.42 -4.84
C LEU A 97 -8.91 6.60 -3.87
N SER A 98 -8.25 6.56 -2.71
CA SER A 98 -8.21 7.67 -1.76
C SER A 98 -6.77 8.06 -1.50
N ILE A 99 -6.40 9.30 -1.82
CA ILE A 99 -5.05 9.87 -1.69
C ILE A 99 -5.07 11.06 -0.73
N ARG A 100 -5.52 10.82 0.51
CA ARG A 100 -5.76 11.88 1.50
C ARG A 100 -4.43 12.32 2.09
N ASP A 101 -4.18 13.63 2.13
CA ASP A 101 -2.97 14.20 2.72
C ASP A 101 -1.68 13.57 2.14
N THR A 102 -1.72 13.12 0.87
CA THR A 102 -0.54 12.54 0.21
C THR A 102 0.14 13.55 -0.69
N ARG A 103 1.47 13.52 -0.73
CA ARG A 103 2.26 14.28 -1.70
C ARG A 103 2.62 13.37 -2.88
N LEU A 104 2.10 13.69 -4.06
CA LEU A 104 2.36 13.02 -5.33
C LEU A 104 2.44 14.08 -6.44
N ASP A 105 3.27 13.83 -7.46
CA ASP A 105 3.45 14.74 -8.60
C ASP A 105 2.33 14.57 -9.63
N GLU A 106 2.04 13.32 -10.02
CA GLU A 106 1.02 12.96 -10.99
C GLU A 106 0.40 11.59 -10.68
N LEU A 107 -0.82 11.36 -11.16
CA LEU A 107 -1.43 10.03 -11.18
C LEU A 107 -1.17 9.37 -12.54
N PRO A 108 -0.98 8.03 -12.59
CA PRO A 108 -0.89 7.31 -13.86
C PRO A 108 -2.15 7.51 -14.70
N GLU A 109 -1.99 7.61 -16.03
CA GLU A 109 -3.11 7.76 -16.97
C GLU A 109 -4.07 6.56 -16.90
N GLU A 110 -3.58 5.38 -16.53
CA GLU A 110 -4.38 4.15 -16.40
C GLU A 110 -5.46 4.23 -15.30
N ILE A 111 -5.37 5.21 -14.38
CA ILE A 111 -6.37 5.46 -13.34
C ILE A 111 -7.41 6.52 -13.76
N GLY A 112 -7.12 7.30 -14.82
CA GLY A 112 -7.91 8.44 -15.30
C GLY A 112 -8.98 8.11 -16.33
#